data_AF-A0A1F9B8W1-F1
#
_entry.id   AF-A0A1F9B8W1-F1
#
_cell.length_a   1.000
_cell.length_b   1.000
_cell.length_c   1.000
_cell.angle_alpha   90.00
_cell.angle_beta   90.00
_cell.angle_gamma   90.00
#
_symmetry.space_group_name_H-M   'P 1'
#
loop_
_entity.id
_entity.type
_entity.pdbx_description
1 polymer ?
#
loop_
_entity_poly.entity_id
_entity_poly.type
_entity_poly.pdbx_seq_one_letter_code
_entity_poly.pdbx_strand_id
1 'polypeptide(L)'
;MLGIVLWLISMATVCYFSIIPKIDFPLGFKNADLVYHFLAYLWLTCLPFLVIQRIRKAMILAFLMVPLGIGLEFIQMTLPGRFFSTMDIGANILGAIVGMFCGRYLRLSFLKE
;
A
#
# COMPACT_ATOMS: atom_id res chain seq x y z
N MET A 1 4.24 -19.56 -4.53
CA MET A 1 3.04 -19.06 -5.24
C MET A 1 2.06 -18.36 -4.29
N LEU A 2 1.70 -18.95 -3.15
CA LEU A 2 0.73 -18.37 -2.20
C LEU A 2 1.00 -16.91 -1.81
N GLY A 3 2.26 -16.55 -1.49
CA GLY A 3 2.61 -15.17 -1.10
C GLY A 3 2.41 -14.13 -2.22
N ILE A 4 2.61 -14.51 -3.49
CA ILE A 4 2.34 -13.62 -4.62
C ILE A 4 0.83 -13.42 -4.79
N VAL A 5 0.04 -14.49 -4.63
CA VAL A 5 -1.42 -14.42 -4.67
C VAL A 5 -1.94 -13.50 -3.57
N LEU A 6 -1.43 -13.64 -2.34
CA LEU A 6 -1.77 -12.75 -1.23
C LEU A 6 -1.45 -11.28 -1.55
N TRP A 7 -0.28 -11.01 -2.13
CA TRP A 7 0.11 -9.65 -2.51
C TRP A 7 -0.81 -9.07 -3.60
N LEU A 8 -1.15 -9.85 -4.62
CA LEU A 8 -2.09 -9.43 -5.67
C LEU A 8 -3.51 -9.19 -5.14
N ILE A 9 -4.01 -10.06 -4.26
CA ILE A 9 -5.31 -9.87 -3.59
C ILE A 9 -5.29 -8.59 -2.74
N SER A 10 -4.21 -8.36 -1.99
CA SER A 10 -4.06 -7.13 -1.19
C SER A 10 -4.10 -5.89 -2.07
N MET A 11 -3.38 -5.92 -3.21
CA MET A 11 -3.36 -4.81 -4.17
C MET A 11 -4.75 -4.57 -4.77
N ALA A 12 -5.43 -5.62 -5.22
CA ALA A 12 -6.79 -5.53 -5.74
C ALA A 12 -7.77 -4.97 -4.69
N THR A 13 -7.61 -5.37 -3.43
CA THR A 13 -8.42 -4.88 -2.30
C THR A 13 -8.22 -3.38 -2.10
N VAL A 14 -6.98 -2.91 -2.09
CA VAL A 14 -6.68 -1.46 -1.99
C VAL A 14 -7.28 -0.71 -3.16
N CYS A 15 -7.09 -1.17 -4.41
CA CYS A 15 -7.69 -0.54 -5.59
C CYS A 15 -9.22 -0.47 -5.49
N TYR A 16 -9.87 -1.56 -5.07
CA TYR A 16 -11.32 -1.61 -4.91
C TYR A 16 -11.81 -0.58 -3.88
N PHE A 17 -11.22 -0.55 -2.69
CA PHE A 17 -11.60 0.39 -1.64
C PHE A 17 -11.23 1.85 -1.94
N SER A 18 -10.26 2.11 -2.83
CA SER A 18 -9.96 3.47 -3.29
C SER A 18 -11.01 4.02 -4.26
N ILE A 19 -11.78 3.18 -4.94
CA ILE A 19 -12.70 3.59 -6.02
C ILE A 19 -14.15 3.69 -5.54
N ILE A 20 -14.62 2.79 -4.67
CA ILE A 20 -16.00 2.84 -4.17
C ILE A 20 -16.25 4.12 -3.35
N PRO A 21 -17.46 4.69 -3.27
CA PRO A 21 -17.74 5.88 -2.46
C PRO A 21 -17.26 5.72 -1.00
N LYS A 22 -16.85 6.82 -0.36
CA LYS A 22 -16.30 6.78 1.01
C LYS A 22 -17.28 6.06 1.94
N ILE A 23 -16.82 4.95 2.53
CA ILE A 23 -17.54 4.21 3.57
C ILE A 23 -17.01 4.70 4.91
N ASP A 24 -17.89 4.92 5.88
CA ASP A 24 -17.47 5.17 7.26
C ASP A 24 -16.80 3.90 7.80
N PHE A 25 -15.48 3.94 7.89
CA PHE A 25 -14.70 2.86 8.48
C PHE A 25 -14.96 2.79 10.01
N PRO A 26 -14.83 1.60 10.64
CA PRO A 26 -15.20 1.39 12.04
C PRO A 26 -14.43 2.25 13.04
N LEU A 27 -13.27 2.80 12.63
CA LEU A 27 -12.54 3.80 13.39
C LEU A 27 -13.13 5.19 13.13
N GLY A 28 -14.08 5.60 13.98
CA GLY A 28 -14.78 6.89 13.89
C GLY A 28 -13.99 8.10 14.40
N PHE A 29 -12.66 8.12 14.27
CA PHE A 29 -11.85 9.28 14.67
C PHE A 29 -11.39 10.11 13.47
N LYS A 30 -11.12 11.41 13.71
CA LYS A 30 -10.69 12.36 12.68
C LYS A 30 -9.41 11.85 11.99
N ASN A 31 -9.40 11.85 10.66
CA ASN A 31 -8.27 11.43 9.83
C ASN A 31 -7.93 9.92 9.90
N ALA A 32 -8.89 9.06 10.25
CA ALA A 32 -8.67 7.60 10.25
C ALA A 32 -8.33 7.06 8.85
N ASP A 33 -8.80 7.72 7.78
CA ASP A 33 -8.41 7.46 6.39
C ASP A 33 -6.90 7.51 6.18
N LEU A 34 -6.21 8.51 6.72
CA LEU A 34 -4.74 8.60 6.62
C LEU A 34 -4.05 7.38 7.24
N VAL A 35 -4.59 6.85 8.35
CA VAL A 35 -4.04 5.64 9.00
C VAL A 35 -4.26 4.42 8.11
N TYR A 36 -5.43 4.26 7.50
CA TYR A 36 -5.69 3.17 6.56
C TYR A 36 -4.79 3.24 5.33
N HIS A 37 -4.60 4.42 4.76
CA HIS A 37 -3.68 4.66 3.65
C HIS A 37 -2.24 4.30 4.04
N PHE A 38 -1.76 4.80 5.18
CA PHE A 38 -0.43 4.46 5.69
C PHE A 38 -0.24 2.95 5.86
N LEU A 39 -1.16 2.27 6.56
CA LEU A 39 -1.06 0.84 6.84
C LEU A 39 -1.18 -0.01 5.58
N ALA A 40 -2.07 0.35 4.65
CA ALA A 40 -2.25 -0.35 3.38
C ALA A 40 -0.96 -0.31 2.55
N TYR A 41 -0.33 0.86 2.42
CA TYR A 41 0.89 1.00 1.63
C TYR A 41 2.12 0.43 2.33
N LEU A 42 2.18 0.49 3.67
CA LEU A 42 3.18 -0.24 4.45
C LEU A 42 3.11 -1.73 4.16
N TRP A 43 1.91 -2.31 4.20
CA TRP A 43 1.69 -3.72 3.90
C TRP A 43 2.08 -4.07 2.45
N LEU A 44 1.58 -3.30 1.48
CA LEU A 44 1.81 -3.57 0.05
C LEU A 44 3.28 -3.47 -0.36
N THR A 45 4.08 -2.59 0.26
CA THR A 45 5.51 -2.47 -0.06
C THR A 45 6.39 -3.39 0.78
N CYS A 46 5.93 -3.84 1.95
CA CYS A 46 6.64 -4.84 2.77
C CYS A 46 6.61 -6.24 2.13
N LEU A 47 5.42 -6.69 1.69
CA LEU A 47 5.19 -8.05 1.20
C LEU A 47 6.14 -8.51 0.08
N PRO A 48 6.45 -7.72 -0.97
CA PRO A 48 7.38 -8.12 -2.02
C PRO A 48 8.74 -8.60 -1.50
N PHE A 49 9.24 -8.04 -0.40
CA PHE A 49 10.53 -8.44 0.17
C PHE A 49 10.51 -9.85 0.77
N LEU A 50 9.35 -10.28 1.26
CA LEU A 50 9.13 -11.59 1.89
C LEU A 50 8.82 -12.68 0.85
N VAL A 51 8.15 -12.33 -0.25
CA VAL A 51 7.62 -13.33 -1.20
C VAL A 51 8.43 -13.46 -2.49
N ILE A 52 9.27 -12.47 -2.82
CA ILE A 52 10.05 -12.45 -4.07
C ILE A 52 11.51 -12.82 -3.79
N GLN A 53 11.98 -13.90 -4.41
CA GLN A 53 13.34 -14.40 -4.20
C GLN A 53 14.44 -13.41 -4.57
N ARG A 54 14.27 -12.61 -5.63
CA ARG A 54 15.29 -11.65 -6.06
C ARG A 54 15.03 -10.27 -5.47
N ILE A 55 15.97 -9.75 -4.68
CA ILE A 55 15.84 -8.45 -4.00
C ILE A 55 15.56 -7.29 -4.97
N ARG A 56 16.21 -7.26 -6.14
CA ARG A 56 15.96 -6.22 -7.16
C ARG A 56 14.51 -6.23 -7.64
N LYS A 57 13.92 -7.42 -7.85
CA LYS A 57 12.52 -7.57 -8.24
C LYS A 57 11.58 -7.13 -7.11
N ALA A 58 11.89 -7.50 -5.87
CA ALA A 58 11.12 -7.05 -4.70
C ALA A 58 11.09 -5.52 -4.59
N MET A 59 12.24 -4.86 -4.74
CA MET A 59 12.34 -3.40 -4.70
C MET A 59 11.53 -2.74 -5.80
N ILE A 60 11.61 -3.24 -7.05
CA ILE A 60 10.83 -2.69 -8.17
C ILE A 60 9.33 -2.81 -7.89
N LEU A 61 8.86 -3.99 -7.46
CA LEU A 61 7.44 -4.21 -7.19
C LEU A 61 6.93 -3.36 -6.02
N ALA A 62 7.73 -3.20 -4.96
CA ALA A 62 7.40 -2.30 -3.86
C ALA A 62 7.35 -0.83 -4.32
N PHE A 63 8.32 -0.40 -5.13
CA PHE A 63 8.38 0.97 -5.64
C PHE A 63 7.20 1.31 -6.55
N LEU A 64 6.73 0.34 -7.37
CA LEU A 64 5.56 0.50 -8.23
C LEU A 64 4.25 0.76 -7.46
N MET A 65 4.20 0.51 -6.15
CA MET A 65 3.04 0.88 -5.35
C MET A 65 2.91 2.40 -5.19
N VAL A 66 4.00 3.16 -5.23
CA VAL A 66 3.95 4.63 -5.14
C VAL A 66 3.18 5.26 -6.32
N PRO A 67 3.52 5.01 -7.60
CA PRO A 67 2.73 5.53 -8.71
C PRO A 67 1.31 4.96 -8.76
N LEU A 68 1.08 3.72 -8.28
CA LEU A 68 -0.28 3.19 -8.13
C LEU A 68 -1.12 4.07 -7.20
N GLY A 69 -0.61 4.43 -6.02
CA GLY A 69 -1.35 5.25 -5.07
C GLY A 69 -1.57 6.68 -5.52
N ILE A 70 -0.56 7.29 -6.14
CA ILE A 70 -0.73 8.60 -6.77
C ILE A 70 -1.82 8.52 -7.86
N GLY A 71 -1.75 7.50 -8.73
CA GLY A 71 -2.74 7.29 -9.78
C GLY A 71 -4.17 7.11 -9.27
N LEU A 72 -4.34 6.35 -8.17
CA LEU A 72 -5.65 6.15 -7.54
C LEU A 72 -6.23 7.47 -7.01
N GLU A 73 -5.41 8.34 -6.42
CA GLU A 73 -5.87 9.67 -5.97
C GLU A 73 -6.30 10.55 -7.15
N PHE A 74 -5.58 10.51 -8.28
CA PHE A 74 -6.02 11.21 -9.49
C PHE A 74 -7.32 10.63 -10.06
N ILE A 75 -7.49 9.31 -10.06
CA ILE A 75 -8.73 8.66 -10.50
C ILE A 75 -9.91 9.09 -9.63
N GLN A 76 -9.71 9.25 -8.32
CA GLN A 76 -10.74 9.70 -7.39
C GLN A 76 -11.33 11.09 -7.73
N MET A 77 -10.59 11.96 -8.44
CA MET A 77 -11.14 13.24 -8.95
C MET A 77 -12.33 13.06 -9.89
N THR A 78 -12.43 11.90 -10.54
CA THR A 78 -13.46 11.59 -11.55
C THR A 78 -14.63 10.79 -10.98
N LEU A 79 -14.54 10.34 -9.72
CA LEU A 79 -15.48 9.41 -9.12
C LEU A 79 -16.46 10.13 -8.18
N PRO A 80 -17.77 9.94 -8.34
CA PRO A 80 -18.76 10.55 -7.46
C PRO A 80 -18.62 10.00 -6.03
N GLY A 81 -18.61 10.89 -5.03
CA GLY A 81 -18.45 10.51 -3.62
C GLY A 81 -17.01 10.21 -3.21
N ARG A 82 -16.02 10.58 -4.04
CA ARG A 82 -14.59 10.56 -3.73
C ARG A 82 -13.95 11.93 -3.97
N PHE A 83 -12.83 12.15 -3.29
CA PHE A 83 -12.12 13.43 -3.32
C PHE A 83 -10.63 13.18 -3.41
N PHE A 84 -9.95 13.94 -4.25
CA PHE A 84 -8.50 13.96 -4.29
C PHE A 84 -7.94 14.54 -2.99
N SER A 85 -6.96 13.84 -2.41
CA SER A 85 -6.38 14.19 -1.12
C SER A 85 -4.86 14.11 -1.17
N THR A 86 -4.19 15.26 -1.05
CA THR A 86 -2.73 15.30 -0.92
C THR A 86 -2.24 14.68 0.38
N MET A 87 -3.08 14.68 1.42
CA MET A 87 -2.77 14.00 2.68
C MET A 87 -2.73 12.48 2.50
N ASP A 88 -3.63 11.92 1.70
CA ASP A 88 -3.65 10.48 1.40
C ASP A 88 -2.45 10.08 0.53
N ILE A 89 -2.04 10.93 -0.43
CA ILE A 89 -0.77 10.76 -1.14
C ILE A 89 0.40 10.71 -0.15
N GLY A 90 0.46 11.64 0.80
CA GLY A 90 1.49 11.69 1.84
C GLY A 90 1.51 10.43 2.70
N ALA A 91 0.34 9.97 3.14
CA ALA A 91 0.19 8.74 3.92
C ALA A 91 0.62 7.50 3.13
N ASN A 92 0.24 7.39 1.86
CA ASN A 92 0.65 6.32 0.95
C ASN A 92 2.18 6.27 0.80
N ILE A 93 2.82 7.40 0.55
CA ILE A 93 4.28 7.50 0.38
C ILE A 93 4.99 7.14 1.69
N LEU A 94 4.54 7.69 2.82
CA LEU A 94 5.16 7.41 4.12
C LEU A 94 5.02 5.92 4.48
N GLY A 95 3.83 5.35 4.27
CA GLY A 95 3.58 3.91 4.43
C GLY A 95 4.50 3.09 3.54
N ALA A 96 4.61 3.45 2.25
CA ALA A 96 5.47 2.78 1.30
C ALA A 96 6.94 2.78 1.73
N ILE A 97 7.47 3.92 2.18
CA ILE A 97 8.84 4.06 2.69
C ILE A 97 9.06 3.14 3.90
N VAL A 98 8.20 3.24 4.91
CA VAL A 98 8.30 2.43 6.14
C VAL A 98 8.19 0.94 5.80
N GLY A 99 7.24 0.55 4.94
CA GLY A 99 7.05 -0.83 4.51
C GLY A 99 8.27 -1.39 3.77
N MET A 100 8.94 -0.61 2.93
CA MET A 100 10.20 -1.04 2.29
C MET A 100 11.31 -1.27 3.31
N PHE A 101 11.47 -0.39 4.31
CA PHE A 101 12.46 -0.58 5.38
C PHE A 101 12.14 -1.83 6.23
N CYS A 102 10.89 -1.98 6.66
CA CYS A 102 10.44 -3.15 7.43
C CYS A 102 10.62 -4.45 6.64
N GLY A 103 10.18 -4.49 5.38
CA GLY A 103 10.32 -5.67 4.52
C GLY A 103 11.78 -6.03 4.27
N ARG A 104 12.64 -5.04 4.03
CA ARG A 104 14.09 -5.23 3.89
C ARG A 104 14.71 -5.80 5.17
N TYR A 105 14.35 -5.26 6.32
CA TYR A 105 14.83 -5.70 7.63
C TYR A 105 14.41 -7.15 7.91
N LEU A 106 13.11 -7.46 7.81
CA LEU A 106 12.58 -8.80 8.05
C LEU A 106 13.26 -9.84 7.15
N ARG A 107 13.40 -9.54 5.85
CA ARG A 107 14.10 -10.40 4.91
C ARG A 107 15.53 -10.69 5.34
N LEU A 108 16.26 -9.69 5.83
CA LEU A 108 17.63 -9.88 6.31
C LEU A 108 17.68 -10.74 7.56
N SER A 109 16.70 -10.61 8.46
CA SER A 109 16.59 -11.46 9.65
C SER A 109 16.37 -12.92 9.28
N PHE A 110 15.50 -13.22 8.30
CA PHE A 110 15.28 -14.58 7.82
C PHE A 110 16.44 -15.22 7.04
N LEU A 111 17.42 -14.42 6.58
CA LEU A 111 18.62 -14.93 5.90
C LEU A 111 19.79 -15.18 6.86
N LYS A 112 19.67 -14.76 8.12
CA LYS A 112 20.71 -14.96 9.15
C LYS A 112 20.53 -16.26 9.92
N GLU A 113 19.34 -16.87 9.84
CA GLU A 113 19.05 -18.22 10.32
C GLU A 113 19.36 -19.26 9.24
#